data_AF-A0A2V8K2W6-F1
#
_entry.id   AF-A0A2V8K2W6-F1
#
_cell.length_a   1.000
_cell.length_b   1.000
_cell.length_c   1.000
_cell.angle_alpha   90.00
_cell.angle_beta   90.00
_cell.angle_gamma   90.00
#
_symmetry.space_group_name_H-M   'P 1'
#
loop_
_entity.id
_entity.type
_entity.pdbx_description
1 polymer ?
#
loop_
_entity_poly.entity_id
_entity_poly.type
_entity_poly.pdbx_seq_one_letter_code
_entity_poly.pdbx_strand_id
1 'polypeptide(L)'
;MKKTLIIVLAVAGLCAVAAWAQDAKTTLDAAAAALGATNLRTIEFSGRGNDFMFGQAYEGSNPWPRFYLPSYTMTIDYTIPAMRDERRRQQSENPPRGGGFQPLVGELRQLWVLSGNYAWDVAGQNAVPAAAERDLRSAVDGRLAQIWMTPHGFIKAATANHATSKTETVRGTKKTVISFTAPNKAKFEGLLNEQNLVEMITTRFDNPVLGDNVFEAVFRDYKDFGGVKFPTRILQRNGGYPVLDVTITEVKPNIAATFDVPANIRQAPAAVAQAIVPEKLSEGVWSLPGGARSVAIEFRDYIVVVEAPESETRSIAVIDAIKKVLPNKPIRYVINTHSHFDHLGGLRTYAAEGATIITYAGNIPYYENVWASPRTINPDRLARSGRKPAFEGLVGNRTLTDGSREVVIYHYPNNHNAGMLMVFLPKEKILIEADSYTPPPPNEPPGGLQFLVQFHDSLERLGIDVDQVVPIHGRTVTFEEVRRAVETYGKNQLWTK
;
A
#
# COMPACT_ATOMS: atom_id res chain seq x y z
N MET A 1 23.83 -7.48 -53.95
CA MET A 1 22.50 -7.92 -53.48
C MET A 1 22.28 -7.83 -51.95
N LYS A 2 23.31 -7.89 -51.08
CA LYS A 2 23.12 -7.76 -49.62
C LYS A 2 22.89 -6.33 -49.09
N LYS A 3 23.44 -5.29 -49.72
CA LYS A 3 23.24 -3.88 -49.28
C LYS A 3 21.84 -3.32 -49.61
N THR A 4 21.24 -3.74 -50.72
CA THR A 4 19.90 -3.31 -51.13
C THR A 4 18.80 -3.92 -50.25
N LEU A 5 18.98 -5.15 -49.77
CA LEU A 5 18.02 -5.83 -48.89
C LEU A 5 17.95 -5.21 -47.48
N ILE A 6 19.08 -4.71 -46.97
CA ILE A 6 19.14 -4.02 -45.66
C ILE A 6 18.45 -2.65 -45.72
N ILE A 7 18.57 -1.93 -46.85
CA ILE A 7 17.88 -0.64 -47.04
C ILE A 7 16.38 -0.85 -47.18
N VAL A 8 15.92 -1.89 -47.89
CA VAL A 8 14.49 -2.21 -48.02
C VAL A 8 13.88 -2.63 -46.68
N LEU A 9 14.58 -3.41 -45.86
CA LEU A 9 14.12 -3.79 -44.51
C LEU A 9 14.12 -2.59 -43.54
N ALA A 10 15.11 -1.71 -43.61
CA ALA A 10 15.14 -0.49 -42.81
C ALA A 10 14.03 0.50 -43.21
N VAL A 11 13.78 0.67 -44.51
CA VAL A 11 12.71 1.54 -45.03
C VAL A 11 11.32 0.94 -44.72
N ALA A 12 11.14 -0.37 -44.86
CA ALA A 12 9.88 -1.04 -44.48
C ALA A 12 9.61 -0.94 -42.97
N GLY A 13 10.65 -1.10 -42.14
CA GLY A 13 10.56 -0.88 -40.69
C GLY A 13 10.21 0.57 -40.34
N LEU A 14 10.82 1.55 -40.99
CA LEU A 14 10.52 2.98 -40.79
C LEU A 14 9.09 3.34 -41.24
N CYS A 15 8.62 2.80 -42.36
CA CYS A 15 7.26 3.02 -42.84
C CYS A 15 6.19 2.40 -41.93
N ALA A 16 6.44 1.20 -41.39
CA ALA A 16 5.52 0.54 -40.45
C ALA A 16 5.41 1.30 -39.12
N VAL A 17 6.55 1.78 -38.58
CA VAL A 17 6.58 2.60 -37.37
C VAL A 17 5.89 3.95 -37.60
N ALA A 18 6.09 4.58 -38.76
CA ALA A 18 5.42 5.83 -39.11
C ALA A 18 3.90 5.66 -39.26
N ALA A 19 3.44 4.56 -39.89
CA ALA A 19 2.02 4.25 -40.02
C ALA A 19 1.36 4.04 -38.64
N TRP A 20 1.97 3.25 -37.75
CA TRP A 20 1.45 3.01 -36.40
C TRP A 20 1.43 4.28 -35.55
N ALA A 21 2.44 5.15 -35.68
CA ALA A 21 2.47 6.44 -35.00
C ALA A 21 1.37 7.40 -35.51
N GLN A 22 1.10 7.39 -36.82
CA GLN A 22 0.05 8.20 -37.43
C GLN A 22 -1.37 7.72 -37.06
N ASP A 23 -1.55 6.41 -36.93
CA ASP A 23 -2.80 5.79 -36.47
C ASP A 23 -3.06 6.08 -34.98
N ALA A 24 -2.02 6.08 -34.14
CA ALA A 24 -2.14 6.41 -32.72
C ALA A 24 -2.52 7.87 -32.49
N LYS A 25 -1.92 8.81 -33.22
CA LYS A 25 -2.27 10.23 -33.14
C LYS A 25 -3.74 10.46 -33.50
N THR A 26 -4.21 9.89 -34.61
CA THR A 26 -5.61 10.03 -35.06
C THR A 26 -6.58 9.46 -34.00
N THR A 27 -6.23 8.31 -33.43
CA THR A 27 -7.00 7.69 -32.34
C THR A 27 -7.09 8.61 -31.12
N LEU A 28 -5.96 9.18 -30.68
CA LEU A 28 -5.88 10.08 -29.54
C LEU A 28 -6.66 11.38 -29.77
N ASP A 29 -6.55 11.96 -30.97
CA ASP A 29 -7.30 13.16 -31.35
C ASP A 29 -8.82 12.90 -31.32
N ALA A 30 -9.26 11.73 -31.82
CA ALA A 30 -10.66 11.33 -31.78
C ALA A 30 -11.17 11.11 -30.35
N ALA A 31 -10.38 10.47 -29.49
CA ALA A 31 -10.71 10.28 -28.07
C ALA A 31 -10.73 11.63 -27.31
N ALA A 32 -9.77 12.51 -27.58
CA ALA A 32 -9.73 13.84 -27.00
C ALA A 32 -10.95 14.67 -27.38
N ALA A 33 -11.37 14.62 -28.66
CA ALA A 33 -12.59 15.27 -29.12
C ALA A 33 -13.85 14.66 -28.47
N ALA A 34 -13.96 13.33 -28.42
CA ALA A 34 -15.10 12.64 -27.82
C ALA A 34 -15.29 12.95 -26.33
N LEU A 35 -14.18 13.05 -25.58
CA LEU A 35 -14.19 13.38 -24.16
C LEU A 35 -14.35 14.87 -23.85
N GLY A 36 -14.17 15.75 -24.84
CA GLY A 36 -14.03 17.20 -24.61
C GLY A 36 -12.70 17.58 -23.96
N ALA A 37 -11.64 16.78 -24.15
CA ALA A 37 -10.34 16.95 -23.52
C ALA A 37 -9.42 17.97 -24.21
N THR A 38 -9.71 18.36 -25.46
CA THR A 38 -8.85 19.22 -26.30
C THR A 38 -8.50 20.54 -25.63
N ASN A 39 -9.52 21.25 -25.12
CA ASN A 39 -9.36 22.56 -24.48
C ASN A 39 -9.51 22.49 -22.95
N LEU A 40 -9.63 21.29 -22.38
CA LEU A 40 -9.75 21.09 -20.95
C LEU A 40 -8.40 21.35 -20.27
N ARG A 41 -8.33 22.35 -19.40
CA ARG A 41 -7.12 22.68 -18.62
C ARG A 41 -7.24 22.17 -17.19
N THR A 42 -8.37 22.46 -16.55
CA THR A 42 -8.67 22.03 -15.19
C THR A 42 -10.02 21.31 -15.16
N ILE A 43 -10.21 20.45 -14.16
CA ILE A 43 -11.49 19.81 -13.91
C ILE A 43 -11.67 19.65 -12.40
N GLU A 44 -12.86 19.96 -11.91
CA GLU A 44 -13.31 19.56 -10.58
C GLU A 44 -14.46 18.57 -10.75
N PHE A 45 -14.41 17.46 -10.03
CA PHE A 45 -15.54 16.54 -9.96
C PHE A 45 -15.79 16.12 -8.53
N SER A 46 -17.06 16.02 -8.17
CA SER A 46 -17.49 15.67 -6.82
C SER A 46 -18.52 14.54 -6.82
N GLY A 47 -18.56 13.81 -5.72
CA GLY A 47 -19.39 12.62 -5.59
C GLY A 47 -19.35 12.02 -4.19
N ARG A 48 -19.84 10.78 -4.11
CA ARG A 48 -19.91 9.98 -2.88
C ARG A 48 -19.79 8.51 -3.20
N GLY A 49 -19.44 7.70 -2.21
CA GLY A 49 -19.33 6.26 -2.40
C GLY A 49 -18.54 5.60 -1.28
N ASN A 50 -17.52 4.83 -1.66
CA ASN A 50 -16.67 4.12 -0.72
C ASN A 50 -15.21 4.23 -1.13
N ASP A 51 -14.32 4.23 -0.14
CA ASP A 51 -12.91 3.92 -0.33
C ASP A 51 -12.55 2.70 0.51
N PHE A 52 -11.35 2.18 0.28
CA PHE A 52 -10.93 0.96 0.94
C PHE A 52 -9.46 1.01 1.37
N MET A 53 -9.14 0.28 2.43
CA MET A 53 -7.80 0.25 3.00
C MET A 53 -6.93 -0.83 2.35
N PHE A 54 -6.25 -0.46 1.27
CA PHE A 54 -5.35 -1.36 0.55
C PHE A 54 -4.32 -2.03 1.50
N GLY A 55 -4.21 -3.36 1.42
CA GLY A 55 -3.24 -4.14 2.18
C GLY A 55 -3.58 -4.39 3.66
N GLN A 56 -4.81 -4.09 4.10
CA GLN A 56 -5.24 -4.17 5.50
C GLN A 56 -6.43 -5.13 5.70
N ALA A 57 -6.59 -6.14 4.84
CA ALA A 57 -7.71 -7.08 4.93
C ALA A 57 -7.69 -7.91 6.21
N TYR A 58 -8.87 -8.18 6.77
CA TYR A 58 -9.04 -9.03 7.96
C TYR A 58 -8.38 -10.41 7.84
N GLU A 59 -8.38 -10.96 6.63
CA GLU A 59 -7.66 -12.15 6.21
C GLU A 59 -7.11 -11.90 4.81
N GLY A 60 -6.00 -12.55 4.43
CA GLY A 60 -5.28 -12.23 3.20
C GLY A 60 -6.11 -12.31 1.90
N SER A 61 -7.10 -13.21 1.84
CA SER A 61 -8.00 -13.36 0.69
C SER A 61 -9.30 -12.53 0.77
N ASN A 62 -9.47 -11.72 1.80
CA ASN A 62 -10.68 -10.92 1.97
C ASN A 62 -10.54 -9.57 1.22
N PRO A 63 -11.66 -8.92 0.87
CA PRO A 63 -11.62 -7.53 0.43
C PRO A 63 -10.96 -6.60 1.45
N TRP A 64 -10.41 -5.50 0.95
CA TRP A 64 -9.88 -4.40 1.77
C TRP A 64 -10.97 -3.82 2.67
N PRO A 65 -10.64 -3.37 3.91
CA PRO A 65 -11.60 -2.72 4.80
C PRO A 65 -12.25 -1.52 4.12
N ARG A 66 -13.58 -1.52 4.10
CA ARG A 66 -14.39 -0.49 3.43
C ARG A 66 -14.69 0.66 4.38
N PHE A 67 -14.73 1.87 3.83
CA PHE A 67 -15.21 3.06 4.54
C PHE A 67 -16.18 3.83 3.64
N TYR A 68 -17.18 4.46 4.25
CA TYR A 68 -18.07 5.34 3.52
C TYR A 68 -17.35 6.64 3.18
N LEU A 69 -17.54 7.10 1.95
CA LEU A 69 -17.14 8.42 1.46
C LEU A 69 -18.40 9.27 1.27
N PRO A 70 -18.91 9.92 2.33
CA PRO A 70 -20.05 10.84 2.20
C PRO A 70 -19.77 12.01 1.26
N SER A 71 -18.51 12.45 1.15
CA SER A 71 -18.07 13.42 0.15
C SER A 71 -16.68 13.09 -0.40
N TYR A 72 -16.55 13.21 -1.71
CA TYR A 72 -15.31 13.07 -2.46
C TYR A 72 -15.26 14.19 -3.49
N THR A 73 -14.20 14.99 -3.50
CA THR A 73 -13.96 16.05 -4.49
C THR A 73 -12.52 15.97 -4.98
N MET A 74 -12.35 15.86 -6.28
CA MET A 74 -11.04 15.88 -6.94
C MET A 74 -10.98 17.08 -7.86
N THR A 75 -9.99 17.95 -7.63
CA THR A 75 -9.63 19.05 -8.53
C THR A 75 -8.31 18.72 -9.21
N ILE A 76 -8.21 18.84 -10.52
CA ILE A 76 -7.00 18.55 -11.31
C ILE A 76 -6.67 19.72 -12.22
N ASP A 77 -5.39 20.08 -12.32
CA ASP A 77 -4.82 20.87 -13.41
C ASP A 77 -3.92 19.98 -14.27
N TYR A 78 -4.18 19.97 -15.57
CA TYR A 78 -3.44 19.18 -16.55
C TYR A 78 -2.29 19.94 -17.20
N THR A 79 -2.21 21.27 -17.05
CA THR A 79 -1.18 22.11 -17.67
C THR A 79 0.14 22.00 -16.92
N ILE A 80 0.05 22.05 -15.59
CA ILE A 80 1.08 21.64 -14.64
C ILE A 80 0.42 20.51 -13.87
N PRO A 81 0.86 19.25 -14.01
CA PRO A 81 0.25 18.12 -13.32
C PRO A 81 0.13 18.43 -11.82
N ALA A 82 -1.10 18.73 -11.41
CA ALA A 82 -1.45 19.09 -10.06
C ALA A 82 -2.83 18.54 -9.74
N MET A 83 -3.02 18.13 -8.49
CA MET A 83 -4.31 17.65 -8.02
C MET A 83 -4.52 17.99 -6.56
N ARG A 84 -5.79 18.09 -6.19
CA ARG A 84 -6.28 18.22 -4.82
C ARG A 84 -7.41 17.22 -4.65
N ASP A 85 -7.15 16.22 -3.82
CA ASP A 85 -8.09 15.18 -3.46
C ASP A 85 -8.61 15.45 -2.04
N GLU A 86 -9.86 15.88 -1.94
CA GLU A 86 -10.53 16.16 -0.69
C GLU A 86 -11.63 15.13 -0.43
N ARG A 87 -11.53 14.45 0.71
CA ARG A 87 -12.46 13.39 1.09
C ARG A 87 -12.94 13.55 2.53
N ARG A 88 -14.18 13.13 2.76
CA ARG A 88 -14.70 12.81 4.10
C ARG A 88 -14.88 11.31 4.16
N ARG A 89 -14.43 10.70 5.25
CA ARG A 89 -14.44 9.26 5.47
C ARG A 89 -15.15 8.94 6.77
N GLN A 90 -16.00 7.92 6.75
CA GLN A 90 -16.76 7.45 7.91
C GLN A 90 -16.66 5.93 8.04
N GLN A 91 -16.76 5.41 9.26
CA GLN A 91 -16.77 3.97 9.52
C GLN A 91 -17.89 3.26 8.73
N SER A 92 -17.56 2.16 8.07
CA SER A 92 -18.54 1.40 7.28
C SER A 92 -19.11 0.16 7.96
N GLU A 93 -18.29 -0.56 8.71
CA GLU A 93 -18.66 -1.84 9.34
C GLU A 93 -18.66 -1.72 10.85
N ASN A 94 -19.60 -2.43 11.51
CA ASN A 94 -19.69 -2.52 12.96
C ASN A 94 -20.07 -3.96 13.37
N PRO A 95 -19.19 -4.71 14.06
CA PRO A 95 -17.83 -4.31 14.43
C PRO A 95 -16.92 -4.12 13.19
N PRO A 96 -15.93 -3.21 13.25
CA PRO A 96 -14.92 -3.08 12.21
C PRO A 96 -14.14 -4.38 12.04
N ARG A 97 -13.72 -4.71 10.81
CA ARG A 97 -12.84 -5.85 10.51
C ARG A 97 -11.69 -5.46 9.60
N GLY A 98 -10.47 -5.89 9.93
CA GLY A 98 -9.24 -5.52 9.24
C GLY A 98 -8.50 -4.35 9.90
N GLY A 99 -7.46 -3.86 9.24
CA GLY A 99 -6.69 -2.72 9.71
C GLY A 99 -7.19 -1.37 9.19
N GLY A 100 -6.31 -0.36 9.23
CA GLY A 100 -6.62 0.97 8.74
C GLY A 100 -7.21 1.96 9.75
N PHE A 101 -6.72 1.94 10.99
CA PHE A 101 -7.13 2.89 12.04
C PHE A 101 -8.65 2.94 12.25
N GLN A 102 -9.28 1.76 12.31
CA GLN A 102 -10.70 1.61 12.61
C GLN A 102 -10.91 1.11 14.05
N PRO A 103 -12.04 1.44 14.69
CA PRO A 103 -13.17 2.19 14.12
C PRO A 103 -12.94 3.72 14.02
N LEU A 104 -13.48 4.36 12.98
CA LEU A 104 -13.49 5.83 12.87
C LEU A 104 -14.68 6.45 13.60
N VAL A 105 -14.41 7.30 14.59
CA VAL A 105 -15.46 8.03 15.32
C VAL A 105 -15.75 9.35 14.61
N GLY A 106 -17.00 9.54 14.18
CA GLY A 106 -17.40 10.69 13.37
C GLY A 106 -16.87 10.63 11.93
N GLU A 107 -16.59 11.80 11.36
CA GLU A 107 -16.03 11.93 10.02
C GLU A 107 -14.56 12.37 10.06
N LEU A 108 -13.70 11.63 9.37
CA LEU A 108 -12.32 12.02 9.13
C LEU A 108 -12.23 12.82 7.83
N ARG A 109 -11.68 14.04 7.88
CA ARG A 109 -11.29 14.79 6.68
C ARG A 109 -9.92 14.34 6.22
N GLN A 110 -9.78 14.13 4.91
CA GLN A 110 -8.49 13.89 4.27
C GLN A 110 -8.33 14.85 3.11
N LEU A 111 -7.12 15.40 2.99
CA LEU A 111 -6.79 16.35 1.92
C LEU A 111 -5.36 16.07 1.46
N TRP A 112 -5.25 15.59 0.23
CA TRP A 112 -3.99 15.22 -0.42
C TRP A 112 -3.77 16.10 -1.64
N VAL A 113 -2.58 16.66 -1.76
CA VAL A 113 -2.26 17.61 -2.83
C VAL A 113 -0.98 17.21 -3.54
N LEU A 114 -0.95 17.42 -4.85
CA LEU A 114 0.24 17.36 -5.70
C LEU A 114 0.31 18.64 -6.52
N SER A 115 1.50 19.19 -6.69
CA SER A 115 1.77 20.29 -7.63
C SER A 115 3.19 20.13 -8.18
N GLY A 116 3.29 19.76 -9.46
CA GLY A 116 4.56 19.42 -10.10
C GLY A 116 5.24 18.25 -9.38
N ASN A 117 6.40 18.53 -8.76
CA ASN A 117 7.21 17.52 -8.06
C ASN A 117 7.01 17.53 -6.53
N TYR A 118 6.01 18.25 -6.02
CA TYR A 118 5.75 18.37 -4.59
C TYR A 118 4.40 17.74 -4.23
N ALA A 119 4.42 16.84 -3.25
CA ALA A 119 3.22 16.24 -2.68
C ALA A 119 3.17 16.51 -1.17
N TRP A 120 1.99 16.89 -0.68
CA TRP A 120 1.76 17.16 0.74
C TRP A 120 0.35 16.80 1.18
N ASP A 121 0.22 16.52 2.47
CA ASP A 121 -1.05 16.26 3.14
C ASP A 121 -1.42 17.46 3.98
N VAL A 122 -2.71 17.63 4.24
CA VAL A 122 -3.17 18.64 5.19
C VAL A 122 -3.70 17.96 6.44
N ALA A 123 -2.91 18.05 7.51
CA ALA A 123 -3.26 17.55 8.84
C ALA A 123 -3.76 18.72 9.70
N GLY A 124 -5.08 18.76 9.95
CA GLY A 124 -5.72 19.91 10.59
C GLY A 124 -5.64 21.15 9.69
N GLN A 125 -4.86 22.15 10.10
CA GLN A 125 -4.57 23.35 9.31
C GLN A 125 -3.17 23.35 8.69
N ASN A 126 -2.35 22.33 8.96
CA ASN A 126 -0.94 22.30 8.60
C ASN A 126 -0.71 21.48 7.33
N ALA A 127 0.04 22.04 6.38
CA ALA A 127 0.60 21.28 5.28
C ALA A 127 1.84 20.50 5.75
N VAL A 128 1.88 19.20 5.53
CA VAL A 128 3.01 18.32 5.89
C VAL A 128 3.48 17.55 4.66
N PRO A 129 4.80 17.34 4.46
CA PRO A 129 5.29 16.51 3.37
C PRO A 129 4.60 15.16 3.35
N ALA A 130 4.11 14.73 2.18
CA ALA A 130 3.37 13.48 2.07
C ALA A 130 4.30 12.28 2.27
N ALA A 131 3.86 11.31 3.06
CA ALA A 131 4.50 10.01 3.14
C ALA A 131 4.28 9.20 1.84
N ALA A 132 5.04 8.13 1.65
CA ALA A 132 4.80 7.20 0.55
C ALA A 132 3.34 6.72 0.54
N GLU A 133 2.82 6.43 -0.66
CA GLU A 133 1.51 5.82 -0.80
C GLU A 133 1.49 4.44 -0.13
N ARG A 134 0.30 3.93 0.19
CA ARG A 134 0.16 2.62 0.86
C ARG A 134 0.65 1.43 0.05
N ASP A 135 0.77 1.61 -1.26
CA ASP A 135 1.37 0.62 -2.15
C ASP A 135 2.89 0.80 -2.33
N LEU A 136 3.49 1.67 -1.50
CA LEU A 136 4.92 1.98 -1.36
C LEU A 136 5.54 2.78 -2.50
N ARG A 137 4.74 3.26 -3.45
CA ARG A 137 5.19 4.30 -4.39
C ARG A 137 5.45 5.61 -3.66
N SER A 138 6.33 6.45 -4.22
CA SER A 138 6.48 7.82 -3.73
C SER A 138 5.14 8.56 -3.82
N ALA A 139 4.88 9.51 -2.91
CA ALA A 139 3.66 10.32 -2.95
C ALA A 139 3.49 11.06 -4.29
N VAL A 140 4.59 11.51 -4.88
CA VAL A 140 4.59 12.18 -6.18
C VAL A 140 4.17 11.22 -7.28
N ASP A 141 4.78 10.03 -7.38
CA ASP A 141 4.44 9.04 -8.40
C ASP A 141 3.01 8.52 -8.24
N GLY A 142 2.59 8.29 -7.00
CA GLY A 142 1.25 7.85 -6.66
C GLY A 142 0.17 8.83 -7.12
N ARG A 143 0.32 10.10 -6.77
CA ARG A 143 -0.64 11.17 -7.12
C ARG A 143 -0.58 11.55 -8.59
N LEU A 144 0.60 11.50 -9.20
CA LEU A 144 0.73 11.71 -10.64
C LEU A 144 0.02 10.61 -11.41
N ALA A 145 0.11 9.36 -10.93
CA ALA A 145 -0.70 8.27 -11.46
C ALA A 145 -2.19 8.54 -11.25
N GLN A 146 -2.66 9.08 -10.12
CA GLN A 146 -4.08 9.42 -9.94
C GLN A 146 -4.59 10.42 -11.01
N ILE A 147 -3.78 11.42 -11.38
CA ILE A 147 -4.10 12.35 -12.48
C ILE A 147 -4.27 11.58 -13.79
N TRP A 148 -3.28 10.73 -14.14
CA TRP A 148 -3.26 10.00 -15.41
C TRP A 148 -4.24 8.82 -15.45
N MET A 149 -4.73 8.37 -14.31
CA MET A 149 -5.81 7.37 -14.16
C MET A 149 -7.21 8.01 -14.22
N THR A 150 -7.33 9.22 -14.77
CA THR A 150 -8.61 9.82 -15.19
C THR A 150 -8.74 9.75 -16.72
N PRO A 151 -9.95 9.67 -17.30
CA PRO A 151 -10.13 9.58 -18.76
C PRO A 151 -9.38 10.68 -19.53
N HIS A 152 -9.53 11.94 -19.10
CA HIS A 152 -8.89 13.09 -19.74
C HIS A 152 -7.38 13.12 -19.46
N GLY A 153 -6.97 12.81 -18.23
CA GLY A 153 -5.56 12.74 -17.86
C GLY A 153 -4.80 11.67 -18.65
N PHE A 154 -5.42 10.51 -18.87
CA PHE A 154 -4.87 9.42 -19.67
C PHE A 154 -4.61 9.84 -21.11
N ILE A 155 -5.61 10.44 -21.79
CA ILE A 155 -5.44 10.88 -23.18
C ILE A 155 -4.36 11.95 -23.31
N LYS A 156 -4.29 12.89 -22.36
CA LYS A 156 -3.22 13.90 -22.33
C LYS A 156 -1.84 13.27 -22.11
N ALA A 157 -1.71 12.36 -21.14
CA ALA A 157 -0.46 11.66 -20.87
C ALA A 157 -0.03 10.78 -22.05
N ALA A 158 -0.97 10.07 -22.68
CA ALA A 158 -0.71 9.24 -23.86
C ALA A 158 -0.22 10.09 -25.04
N THR A 159 -0.81 11.26 -25.26
CA THR A 159 -0.38 12.22 -26.29
C THR A 159 1.04 12.72 -26.01
N ALA A 160 1.32 13.10 -24.76
CA ALA A 160 2.63 13.63 -24.35
C ALA A 160 3.75 12.57 -24.39
N ASN A 161 3.41 11.28 -24.27
CA ASN A 161 4.37 10.18 -24.21
C ASN A 161 4.37 9.30 -25.48
N HIS A 162 3.92 9.84 -26.61
CA HIS A 162 3.95 9.17 -27.92
C HIS A 162 3.36 7.75 -27.86
N ALA A 163 2.15 7.63 -27.30
CA ALA A 163 1.49 6.35 -27.15
C ALA A 163 1.33 5.59 -28.47
N THR A 164 1.26 4.27 -28.36
CA THR A 164 0.85 3.39 -29.47
C THR A 164 -0.64 3.08 -29.38
N SER A 165 -1.25 2.74 -30.51
CA SER A 165 -2.64 2.30 -30.60
C SER A 165 -2.70 0.98 -31.36
N LYS A 166 -3.56 0.07 -30.91
CA LYS A 166 -3.87 -1.20 -31.61
C LYS A 166 -5.31 -1.59 -31.36
N THR A 167 -5.89 -2.34 -32.29
CA THR A 167 -7.22 -2.95 -32.09
C THR A 167 -7.06 -4.38 -31.62
N GLU A 168 -7.72 -4.72 -30.50
CA GLU A 168 -7.72 -6.07 -29.94
C GLU A 168 -9.12 -6.54 -29.60
N THR A 169 -9.36 -7.85 -29.68
CA THR A 169 -10.62 -8.43 -29.21
C THR A 169 -10.52 -8.70 -27.71
N VAL A 170 -11.16 -7.86 -26.90
CA VAL A 170 -11.23 -8.02 -25.45
C VAL A 170 -12.61 -8.56 -25.10
N ARG A 171 -12.66 -9.75 -24.49
CA ARG A 171 -13.92 -10.44 -24.09
C ARG A 171 -14.95 -10.52 -25.23
N GLY A 172 -14.49 -10.84 -26.45
CA GLY A 172 -15.34 -10.98 -27.64
C GLY A 172 -15.75 -9.66 -28.33
N THR A 173 -15.35 -8.50 -27.80
CA THR A 173 -15.62 -7.18 -28.40
C THR A 173 -14.33 -6.58 -28.93
N LYS A 174 -14.34 -5.99 -30.14
CA LYS A 174 -13.20 -5.22 -30.65
C LYS A 174 -13.06 -3.92 -29.85
N LYS A 175 -11.90 -3.70 -29.27
CA LYS A 175 -11.54 -2.52 -28.49
C LYS A 175 -10.29 -1.88 -29.06
N THR A 176 -10.19 -0.57 -28.94
CA THR A 176 -8.95 0.15 -29.23
C THR A 176 -8.15 0.25 -27.94
N VAL A 177 -6.93 -0.28 -27.96
CA VAL A 177 -5.99 -0.27 -26.84
C VAL A 177 -4.94 0.80 -27.11
N ILE A 178 -4.81 1.74 -26.18
CA ILE A 178 -3.75 2.76 -26.18
C ILE A 178 -2.75 2.38 -25.10
N SER A 179 -1.45 2.40 -25.43
CA SER A 179 -0.40 2.06 -24.46
C SER A 179 0.73 3.09 -24.50
N PHE A 180 1.25 3.47 -23.33
CA PHE A 180 2.45 4.32 -23.23
C PHE A 180 3.27 4.00 -21.98
N THR A 181 4.52 4.46 -21.97
CA THR A 181 5.38 4.44 -20.78
C THR A 181 5.64 5.89 -20.37
N ALA A 182 5.30 6.23 -19.13
CA ALA A 182 5.54 7.56 -18.56
C ALA A 182 7.02 7.77 -18.22
N PRO A 183 7.47 9.03 -17.97
CA PRO A 183 8.87 9.32 -17.65
C PRO A 183 9.39 8.61 -16.39
N ASN A 184 8.51 8.32 -15.43
CA ASN A 184 8.82 7.53 -14.24
C ASN A 184 8.84 6.00 -14.50
N LYS A 185 8.82 5.59 -15.78
CA LYS A 185 8.83 4.19 -16.26
C LYS A 185 7.56 3.40 -15.97
N ALA A 186 6.54 4.02 -15.36
CA ALA A 186 5.24 3.38 -15.20
C ALA A 186 4.59 3.15 -16.57
N LYS A 187 4.07 1.95 -16.78
CA LYS A 187 3.38 1.57 -18.02
C LYS A 187 1.89 1.73 -17.83
N PHE A 188 1.25 2.43 -18.76
CA PHE A 188 -0.19 2.64 -18.79
C PHE A 188 -0.79 2.01 -20.03
N GLU A 189 -1.95 1.37 -19.87
CA GLU A 189 -2.77 0.85 -20.95
C GLU A 189 -4.22 1.30 -20.74
N GLY A 190 -4.86 1.80 -21.78
CA GLY A 190 -6.25 2.25 -21.76
C GLY A 190 -7.07 1.59 -22.86
N LEU A 191 -8.30 1.22 -22.53
CA LEU A 191 -9.27 0.72 -23.48
C LEU A 191 -10.24 1.83 -23.85
N LEU A 192 -10.48 2.02 -25.15
CA LEU A 192 -11.55 2.85 -25.66
C LEU A 192 -12.74 2.00 -26.11
N ASN A 193 -13.94 2.50 -25.84
CA ASN A 193 -15.17 1.95 -26.41
C ASN A 193 -15.40 2.46 -27.84
N GLU A 194 -16.50 2.02 -28.46
CA GLU A 194 -16.87 2.38 -29.84
C GLU A 194 -17.16 3.88 -30.03
N GLN A 195 -17.38 4.62 -28.94
CA GLN A 195 -17.56 6.08 -28.94
C GLN A 195 -16.26 6.84 -28.66
N ASN A 196 -15.10 6.15 -28.68
CA ASN A 196 -13.79 6.67 -28.32
C ASN A 196 -13.69 7.20 -26.87
N LEU A 197 -14.58 6.75 -25.98
CA LEU A 197 -14.51 7.07 -24.56
C LEU A 197 -13.67 6.03 -23.84
N VAL A 198 -12.87 6.48 -22.86
CA VAL A 198 -12.02 5.59 -22.06
C VAL A 198 -12.89 4.76 -21.12
N GLU A 199 -12.91 3.44 -21.29
CA GLU A 199 -13.71 2.53 -20.44
C GLU A 199 -12.89 1.94 -19.28
N MET A 200 -11.58 1.81 -19.48
CA MET A 200 -10.66 1.23 -18.51
C MET A 200 -9.26 1.80 -18.70
N ILE A 201 -8.55 2.02 -17.60
CA ILE A 201 -7.12 2.30 -17.59
C ILE A 201 -6.47 1.32 -16.61
N THR A 202 -5.31 0.79 -16.97
CA THR A 202 -4.46 0.03 -16.06
C THR A 202 -3.07 0.63 -16.01
N THR A 203 -2.45 0.58 -14.83
CA THR A 203 -1.02 0.84 -14.65
C THR A 203 -0.39 -0.30 -13.86
N ARG A 204 0.88 -0.58 -14.13
CA ARG A 204 1.66 -1.62 -13.46
C ARG A 204 2.83 -1.05 -12.71
N PHE A 205 3.07 -1.54 -11.49
CA PHE A 205 4.21 -1.16 -10.66
C PHE A 205 4.62 -2.32 -9.75
N ASP A 206 5.85 -2.32 -9.27
CA ASP A 206 6.30 -3.32 -8.31
C ASP A 206 5.66 -3.07 -6.93
N ASN A 207 5.28 -4.15 -6.26
CA ASN A 207 4.81 -4.13 -4.90
C ASN A 207 5.50 -5.26 -4.10
N PRO A 208 6.04 -4.99 -2.89
CA PRO A 208 6.76 -5.99 -2.13
C PRO A 208 5.96 -7.25 -1.81
N VAL A 209 4.65 -7.14 -1.63
CA VAL A 209 3.75 -8.28 -1.37
C VAL A 209 3.24 -8.92 -2.66
N LEU A 210 2.70 -8.11 -3.57
CA LEU A 210 1.95 -8.58 -4.74
C LEU A 210 2.81 -8.83 -5.99
N GLY A 211 4.10 -8.44 -6.00
CA GLY A 211 4.96 -8.53 -7.17
C GLY A 211 4.63 -7.46 -8.22
N ASP A 212 4.54 -7.85 -9.49
CA ASP A 212 4.14 -6.97 -10.60
C ASP A 212 2.64 -6.65 -10.49
N ASN A 213 2.32 -5.70 -9.61
CA ASN A 213 0.97 -5.34 -9.25
C ASN A 213 0.27 -4.53 -10.34
N VAL A 214 -1.05 -4.75 -10.48
CA VAL A 214 -1.91 -4.02 -11.42
C VAL A 214 -2.87 -3.14 -10.63
N PHE A 215 -2.86 -1.86 -10.97
CA PHE A 215 -3.87 -0.91 -10.55
C PHE A 215 -4.79 -0.60 -11.73
N GLU A 216 -6.09 -0.77 -11.54
CA GLU A 216 -7.12 -0.63 -12.57
C GLU A 216 -8.09 0.48 -12.21
N ALA A 217 -8.55 1.25 -13.19
CA ALA A 217 -9.69 2.15 -13.09
C ALA A 217 -10.68 1.86 -14.21
N VAL A 218 -11.96 1.67 -13.86
CA VAL A 218 -13.06 1.40 -14.78
C VAL A 218 -14.05 2.55 -14.73
N PHE A 219 -14.52 2.98 -15.90
CA PHE A 219 -15.36 4.15 -16.11
C PHE A 219 -16.66 3.78 -16.79
N ARG A 220 -17.79 4.17 -16.22
CA ARG A 220 -19.13 3.88 -16.77
C ARG A 220 -20.05 5.09 -16.67
N ASP A 221 -21.15 4.99 -17.40
CA ASP A 221 -22.28 5.93 -17.33
C ASP A 221 -21.84 7.37 -17.60
N TYR A 222 -21.17 7.57 -18.73
CA TYR A 222 -20.72 8.89 -19.18
C TYR A 222 -21.89 9.85 -19.38
N LYS A 223 -21.74 11.07 -18.89
CA LYS A 223 -22.65 12.20 -19.14
C LYS A 223 -21.88 13.41 -19.62
N ASP A 224 -22.58 14.32 -20.28
CA ASP A 224 -22.04 15.61 -20.73
C ASP A 224 -22.19 16.66 -19.62
N PHE A 225 -21.11 17.39 -19.35
CA PHE A 225 -21.04 18.46 -18.37
C PHE A 225 -20.50 19.73 -19.00
N GLY A 226 -21.26 20.31 -19.94
CA GLY A 226 -20.87 21.54 -20.62
C GLY A 226 -19.79 21.29 -21.68
N GLY A 227 -19.98 20.25 -22.49
CA GLY A 227 -19.06 19.87 -23.57
C GLY A 227 -17.90 18.97 -23.13
N VAL A 228 -17.85 18.59 -21.85
CA VAL A 228 -16.90 17.60 -21.32
C VAL A 228 -17.68 16.35 -20.94
N LYS A 229 -17.38 15.22 -21.59
CA LYS A 229 -17.97 13.93 -21.22
C LYS A 229 -17.16 13.30 -20.09
N PHE A 230 -17.82 12.99 -18.99
CA PHE A 230 -17.18 12.43 -17.79
C PHE A 230 -17.99 11.24 -17.23
N PRO A 231 -17.34 10.18 -16.73
CA PRO A 231 -18.05 9.02 -16.18
C PRO A 231 -18.71 9.35 -14.84
N THR A 232 -19.96 8.90 -14.67
CA THR A 232 -20.67 9.05 -13.39
C THR A 232 -20.46 7.88 -12.43
N ARG A 233 -19.80 6.81 -12.87
CA ARG A 233 -19.37 5.69 -12.02
C ARG A 233 -17.89 5.42 -12.26
N ILE A 234 -17.10 5.49 -11.19
CA ILE A 234 -15.66 5.21 -11.19
C ILE A 234 -15.40 4.10 -10.18
N LEU A 235 -14.79 3.01 -10.64
CA LEU A 235 -14.31 1.93 -9.80
C LEU A 235 -12.81 1.79 -10.00
N GLN A 236 -12.02 1.93 -8.95
CA GLN A 236 -10.60 1.61 -8.95
C GLN A 236 -10.36 0.32 -8.17
N ARG A 237 -9.45 -0.52 -8.67
CA ARG A 237 -9.03 -1.77 -8.02
C ARG A 237 -7.52 -1.82 -7.88
N ASN A 238 -7.07 -2.41 -6.78
CA ASN A 238 -5.67 -2.71 -6.52
C ASN A 238 -5.59 -4.07 -5.79
N GLY A 239 -4.67 -4.94 -6.21
CA GLY A 239 -4.57 -6.31 -5.69
C GLY A 239 -5.87 -7.12 -5.84
N GLY A 240 -6.63 -6.89 -6.91
CA GLY A 240 -7.88 -7.61 -7.22
C GLY A 240 -9.16 -7.05 -6.55
N TYR A 241 -9.03 -6.22 -5.51
CA TYR A 241 -10.17 -5.68 -4.77
C TYR A 241 -10.34 -4.16 -4.98
N PRO A 242 -11.57 -3.63 -4.79
CA PRO A 242 -11.82 -2.18 -4.88
C PRO A 242 -10.97 -1.36 -3.91
N VAL A 243 -10.45 -0.23 -4.37
CA VAL A 243 -9.81 0.82 -3.55
C VAL A 243 -10.55 2.16 -3.61
N LEU A 244 -11.41 2.34 -4.61
CA LEU A 244 -12.34 3.46 -4.73
C LEU A 244 -13.57 3.00 -5.51
N ASP A 245 -14.77 3.28 -5.03
CA ASP A 245 -16.03 3.08 -5.77
C ASP A 245 -16.92 4.30 -5.52
N VAL A 246 -17.05 5.17 -6.52
CA VAL A 246 -17.75 6.45 -6.37
C VAL A 246 -18.77 6.69 -7.46
N THR A 247 -19.90 7.28 -7.06
CA THR A 247 -20.85 7.94 -7.95
C THR A 247 -20.49 9.41 -8.03
N ILE A 248 -20.23 9.90 -9.24
CA ILE A 248 -19.97 11.31 -9.50
C ILE A 248 -21.30 12.02 -9.76
N THR A 249 -21.51 13.12 -9.05
CA THR A 249 -22.76 13.90 -9.09
C THR A 249 -22.58 15.24 -9.76
N GLU A 250 -21.38 15.80 -9.75
CA GLU A 250 -21.09 17.11 -10.35
C GLU A 250 -19.71 17.09 -11.02
N VAL A 251 -19.60 17.77 -12.15
CA VAL A 251 -18.33 17.99 -12.86
C VAL A 251 -18.32 19.42 -13.38
N LYS A 252 -17.24 20.14 -13.09
CA LYS A 252 -17.00 21.52 -13.50
C LYS A 252 -15.71 21.60 -14.32
N PRO A 253 -15.82 21.71 -15.65
CA PRO A 253 -14.66 21.96 -16.50
C PRO A 253 -14.09 23.36 -16.31
N ASN A 254 -12.78 23.49 -16.49
CA ASN A 254 -12.07 24.76 -16.61
C ASN A 254 -12.33 25.75 -15.45
N ILE A 255 -12.49 25.24 -14.23
CA ILE A 255 -12.58 26.09 -13.04
C ILE A 255 -11.25 26.80 -12.76
N ALA A 256 -11.33 27.96 -12.13
CA ALA A 256 -10.15 28.57 -11.54
C ALA A 256 -9.70 27.74 -10.33
N ALA A 257 -8.48 27.20 -10.37
CA ALA A 257 -7.87 26.45 -9.29
C ALA A 257 -6.39 26.84 -9.16
N THR A 258 -5.89 26.92 -7.93
CA THR A 258 -4.48 27.21 -7.63
C THR A 258 -3.90 26.11 -6.75
N PHE A 259 -2.63 25.78 -7.01
CA PHE A 259 -1.90 24.70 -6.34
C PHE A 259 -0.57 25.23 -5.81
N ASP A 260 -0.64 26.30 -5.02
CA ASP A 260 0.53 26.95 -4.46
C ASP A 260 1.23 26.02 -3.47
N VAL A 261 2.47 25.65 -3.79
CA VAL A 261 3.28 24.79 -2.91
C VAL A 261 3.66 25.61 -1.66
N PRO A 262 3.25 25.19 -0.45
CA PRO A 262 3.60 25.91 0.77
C PRO A 262 5.13 26.00 0.97
N ALA A 263 5.61 27.08 1.57
CA ALA A 263 7.04 27.32 1.74
C ALA A 263 7.74 26.20 2.53
N ASN A 264 7.09 25.70 3.59
CA ASN A 264 7.59 24.59 4.39
C ASN A 264 7.67 23.27 3.61
N ILE A 265 6.87 23.09 2.56
CA ILE A 265 6.94 21.93 1.66
C ILE A 265 8.09 22.10 0.67
N ARG A 266 8.26 23.30 0.08
CA ARG A 266 9.38 23.59 -0.82
C ARG A 266 10.75 23.43 -0.16
N GLN A 267 10.82 23.79 1.11
CA GLN A 267 12.03 23.78 1.92
C GLN A 267 12.21 22.48 2.72
N ALA A 268 11.25 21.54 2.63
CA ALA A 268 11.36 20.28 3.32
C ALA A 268 12.61 19.52 2.83
N PRO A 269 13.49 19.05 3.73
CA PRO A 269 14.63 18.25 3.33
C PRO A 269 14.13 16.95 2.69
N ALA A 270 14.89 16.45 1.71
CA ALA A 270 14.66 15.11 1.20
C ALA A 270 14.74 14.10 2.35
N ALA A 271 13.84 13.12 2.36
CA ALA A 271 13.89 12.05 3.35
C ALA A 271 15.24 11.32 3.23
N VAL A 272 16.01 11.33 4.31
CA VAL A 272 17.28 10.60 4.38
C VAL A 272 16.99 9.24 5.01
N ALA A 273 17.38 8.16 4.34
CA ALA A 273 17.32 6.83 4.93
C ALA A 273 18.20 6.81 6.18
N GLN A 274 17.58 6.62 7.34
CA GLN A 274 18.32 6.50 8.60
C GLN A 274 18.90 5.10 8.71
N ALA A 275 20.15 5.00 9.18
CA ALA A 275 20.74 3.72 9.52
C ALA A 275 19.93 3.10 10.66
N ILE A 276 19.67 1.79 10.57
CA ILE A 276 19.02 1.05 11.64
C ILE A 276 20.04 0.88 12.77
N VAL A 277 19.76 1.51 13.91
CA VAL A 277 20.54 1.39 15.13
C VAL A 277 19.83 0.39 16.04
N PRO A 278 20.37 -0.82 16.26
CA PRO A 278 19.75 -1.79 17.16
C PRO A 278 19.69 -1.27 18.60
N GLU A 279 18.54 -1.46 19.24
CA GLU A 279 18.30 -1.10 20.64
C GLU A 279 18.24 -2.39 21.48
N LYS A 280 19.05 -2.48 22.52
CA LYS A 280 19.05 -3.65 23.42
C LYS A 280 17.81 -3.61 24.31
N LEU A 281 16.95 -4.62 24.22
CA LEU A 281 15.80 -4.80 25.13
C LEU A 281 16.18 -5.67 26.33
N SER A 282 16.95 -6.73 26.09
CA SER A 282 17.52 -7.63 27.08
C SER A 282 18.80 -8.28 26.51
N GLU A 283 19.52 -9.06 27.30
CA GLU A 283 20.66 -9.84 26.78
C GLU A 283 20.21 -10.73 25.61
N GLY A 284 20.85 -10.60 24.45
CA GLY A 284 20.45 -11.34 23.24
C GLY A 284 19.05 -11.02 22.69
N VAL A 285 18.40 -9.92 23.10
CA VAL A 285 17.10 -9.47 22.55
C VAL A 285 17.21 -8.02 22.11
N TRP A 286 17.00 -7.77 20.81
CA TRP A 286 17.28 -6.49 20.18
C TRP A 286 16.07 -5.99 19.40
N SER A 287 15.67 -4.75 19.61
CA SER A 287 14.72 -4.01 18.77
C SER A 287 15.46 -3.36 17.60
N LEU A 288 14.87 -3.42 16.41
CA LEU A 288 15.39 -2.85 15.17
C LEU A 288 14.37 -1.79 14.68
N PRO A 289 14.56 -0.51 15.05
CA PRO A 289 13.56 0.55 14.84
C PRO A 289 13.22 0.83 13.37
N GLY A 290 12.01 1.36 13.15
CA GLY A 290 11.45 1.74 11.84
C GLY A 290 9.99 2.21 12.00
N GLY A 291 9.29 2.52 10.90
CA GLY A 291 7.84 2.83 10.95
C GLY A 291 7.04 1.68 11.56
N ALA A 292 7.33 0.47 11.08
CA ALA A 292 7.20 -0.78 11.83
C ALA A 292 8.62 -1.30 12.19
N ARG A 293 8.80 -1.84 13.41
CA ARG A 293 10.09 -2.43 13.85
C ARG A 293 10.19 -3.93 13.55
N SER A 294 11.40 -4.45 13.63
CA SER A 294 11.64 -5.90 13.76
C SER A 294 12.26 -6.17 15.14
N VAL A 295 12.17 -7.40 15.67
CA VAL A 295 12.85 -7.79 16.92
C VAL A 295 13.70 -9.03 16.67
N ALA A 296 14.98 -8.98 17.01
CA ALA A 296 15.87 -10.14 16.92
C ALA A 296 16.07 -10.79 18.29
N ILE A 297 15.92 -12.11 18.33
CA ILE A 297 16.04 -12.94 19.52
C ILE A 297 17.13 -13.97 19.28
N GLU A 298 18.18 -13.90 20.08
CA GLU A 298 19.31 -14.81 20.05
C GLU A 298 18.95 -16.15 20.70
N PHE A 299 19.28 -17.23 20.01
CA PHE A 299 19.45 -18.56 20.57
C PHE A 299 20.95 -18.92 20.49
N ARG A 300 21.34 -20.02 21.11
CA ARG A 300 22.72 -20.54 21.15
C ARG A 300 23.35 -20.60 19.77
N ASP A 301 22.64 -21.24 18.83
CA ASP A 301 23.19 -21.56 17.50
C ASP A 301 22.51 -20.78 16.35
N TYR A 302 21.48 -19.99 16.63
CA TYR A 302 20.70 -19.30 15.60
C TYR A 302 19.98 -18.05 16.12
N ILE A 303 19.35 -17.32 15.21
CA ILE A 303 18.56 -16.12 15.50
C ILE A 303 17.12 -16.37 15.04
N VAL A 304 16.17 -15.90 15.84
CA VAL A 304 14.76 -15.73 15.46
C VAL A 304 14.50 -14.24 15.26
N VAL A 305 13.84 -13.87 14.16
CA VAL A 305 13.37 -12.49 13.94
C VAL A 305 11.86 -12.46 14.06
N VAL A 306 11.32 -11.50 14.81
CA VAL A 306 9.90 -11.18 14.83
C VAL A 306 9.67 -9.98 13.92
N GLU A 307 8.81 -10.20 12.95
CA GLU A 307 8.33 -9.30 11.92
C GLU A 307 9.32 -8.84 10.84
N ALA A 308 8.81 -8.74 9.60
CA ALA A 308 9.59 -8.37 8.43
C ALA A 308 8.88 -7.28 7.61
N PRO A 309 8.77 -6.06 8.16
CA PRO A 309 7.86 -5.08 7.61
C PRO A 309 8.35 -4.40 6.32
N GLU A 310 7.38 -3.78 5.63
CA GLU A 310 7.52 -2.84 4.52
C GLU A 310 8.16 -3.38 3.22
N SER A 311 9.48 -3.67 3.20
CA SER A 311 10.21 -3.85 1.93
C SER A 311 11.49 -4.67 2.04
N GLU A 312 11.99 -5.11 0.88
CA GLU A 312 13.32 -5.74 0.76
C GLU A 312 14.43 -4.81 1.25
N THR A 313 14.45 -3.55 0.82
CA THR A 313 15.48 -2.58 1.23
C THR A 313 15.59 -2.47 2.75
N ARG A 314 14.44 -2.41 3.44
CA ARG A 314 14.40 -2.38 4.90
C ARG A 314 14.91 -3.69 5.50
N SER A 315 14.41 -4.84 5.03
CA SER A 315 14.84 -6.15 5.54
C SER A 315 16.33 -6.39 5.37
N ILE A 316 16.95 -5.93 4.29
CA ILE A 316 18.40 -6.00 4.10
C ILE A 316 19.13 -5.22 5.19
N ALA A 317 18.73 -3.96 5.42
CA ALA A 317 19.34 -3.14 6.46
C ALA A 317 19.16 -3.75 7.86
N VAL A 318 18.01 -4.37 8.14
CA VAL A 318 17.76 -5.09 9.40
C VAL A 318 18.66 -6.30 9.54
N ILE A 319 18.74 -7.16 8.52
CA ILE A 319 19.60 -8.36 8.54
C ILE A 319 21.06 -7.96 8.76
N ASP A 320 21.53 -6.92 8.09
CA ASP A 320 22.89 -6.41 8.24
C ASP A 320 23.14 -5.85 9.65
N ALA A 321 22.17 -5.17 10.25
CA ALA A 321 22.26 -4.67 11.61
C ALA A 321 22.27 -5.83 12.63
N ILE A 322 21.42 -6.84 12.45
CA ILE A 322 21.38 -8.07 13.27
C ILE A 322 22.73 -8.79 13.24
N LYS A 323 23.30 -9.00 12.04
CA LYS A 323 24.59 -9.71 11.88
C LYS A 323 25.77 -8.97 12.52
N LYS A 324 25.66 -7.66 12.77
CA LYS A 324 26.68 -6.88 13.51
C LYS A 324 26.60 -7.13 15.01
N VAL A 325 25.38 -7.19 15.58
CA VAL A 325 25.20 -7.37 17.03
C VAL A 325 25.20 -8.84 17.46
N LEU A 326 24.84 -9.76 16.56
CA LEU A 326 24.79 -11.21 16.77
C LEU A 326 25.58 -11.94 15.67
N PRO A 327 26.92 -11.82 15.64
CA PRO A 327 27.74 -12.34 14.55
C PRO A 327 27.73 -13.88 14.49
N ASN A 328 27.97 -14.42 13.28
CA ASN A 328 28.15 -15.85 12.99
C ASN A 328 26.94 -16.77 13.25
N LYS A 329 25.78 -16.23 13.63
CA LYS A 329 24.56 -17.02 13.82
C LYS A 329 23.62 -16.86 12.62
N PRO A 330 23.13 -17.95 12.02
CA PRO A 330 22.14 -17.88 10.96
C PRO A 330 20.78 -17.41 11.50
N ILE A 331 20.04 -16.65 10.69
CA ILE A 331 18.62 -16.41 10.95
C ILE A 331 17.87 -17.67 10.51
N ARG A 332 17.37 -18.44 11.50
CA ARG A 332 16.70 -19.71 11.24
C ARG A 332 15.20 -19.54 11.05
N TYR A 333 14.60 -18.60 11.78
CA TYR A 333 13.17 -18.33 11.73
C TYR A 333 12.90 -16.84 11.59
N VAL A 334 11.87 -16.52 10.81
CA VAL A 334 11.19 -15.23 10.86
C VAL A 334 9.72 -15.48 11.22
N ILE A 335 9.24 -14.83 12.27
CA ILE A 335 7.85 -14.92 12.73
C ILE A 335 7.12 -13.73 12.12
N ASN A 336 6.08 -13.99 11.33
CA ASN A 336 5.16 -12.97 10.85
C ASN A 336 3.87 -13.01 11.68
N THR A 337 3.56 -11.89 12.29
CA THR A 337 2.45 -11.71 13.22
C THR A 337 1.10 -11.75 12.53
N HIS A 338 0.97 -11.18 11.33
CA HIS A 338 -0.26 -11.23 10.53
C HIS A 338 -0.05 -10.78 9.08
N SER A 339 -1.10 -10.90 8.25
CA SER A 339 -1.03 -10.79 6.79
C SER A 339 -1.21 -9.37 6.21
N HIS A 340 -1.12 -8.31 7.02
CA HIS A 340 -1.12 -6.95 6.51
C HIS A 340 0.19 -6.59 5.80
N PHE A 341 0.10 -5.70 4.80
CA PHE A 341 1.20 -5.49 3.85
C PHE A 341 2.42 -4.82 4.46
N ASP A 342 2.19 -3.94 5.43
CA ASP A 342 3.23 -3.30 6.22
C ASP A 342 3.98 -4.29 7.11
N HIS A 343 3.43 -5.48 7.38
CA HIS A 343 4.08 -6.58 8.14
C HIS A 343 4.68 -7.65 7.22
N LEU A 344 4.04 -7.89 6.07
CA LEU A 344 4.40 -8.94 5.11
C LEU A 344 5.47 -8.52 4.08
N GLY A 345 5.60 -7.23 3.81
CA GLY A 345 6.34 -6.69 2.65
C GLY A 345 7.81 -7.11 2.57
N GLY A 346 8.46 -7.37 3.70
CA GLY A 346 9.87 -7.78 3.77
C GLY A 346 10.12 -9.28 3.85
N LEU A 347 9.09 -10.13 4.03
CA LEU A 347 9.26 -11.57 4.36
C LEU A 347 10.03 -12.37 3.30
N ARG A 348 9.85 -12.04 2.02
CA ARG A 348 10.57 -12.72 0.91
C ARG A 348 12.08 -12.61 1.05
N THR A 349 12.56 -11.51 1.63
CA THR A 349 14.00 -11.30 1.89
C THR A 349 14.55 -12.32 2.87
N TYR A 350 13.79 -12.67 3.90
CA TYR A 350 14.18 -13.68 4.90
C TYR A 350 14.08 -15.10 4.34
N ALA A 351 13.10 -15.39 3.47
CA ALA A 351 13.09 -16.64 2.73
C ALA A 351 14.32 -16.77 1.81
N ALA A 352 14.77 -15.67 1.19
CA ALA A 352 16.00 -15.64 0.41
C ALA A 352 17.24 -15.87 1.30
N GLU A 353 17.26 -15.33 2.52
CA GLU A 353 18.29 -15.58 3.54
C GLU A 353 18.33 -17.06 3.98
N GLY A 354 17.19 -17.77 3.86
CA GLY A 354 17.05 -19.20 4.19
C GLY A 354 16.30 -19.46 5.49
N ALA A 355 15.66 -18.43 6.05
CA ALA A 355 14.83 -18.58 7.24
C ALA A 355 13.49 -19.27 6.91
N THR A 356 13.01 -20.12 7.82
CA THR A 356 11.64 -20.62 7.80
C THR A 356 10.70 -19.53 8.30
N ILE A 357 9.62 -19.28 7.57
CA ILE A 357 8.58 -18.31 7.94
C ILE A 357 7.56 -19.01 8.83
N ILE A 358 7.50 -18.60 10.10
CA ILE A 358 6.43 -19.01 11.02
C ILE A 358 5.30 -17.97 10.91
N THR A 359 4.08 -18.40 10.60
CA THR A 359 2.90 -17.54 10.52
C THR A 359 1.65 -18.33 10.90
N TYR A 360 0.51 -17.66 11.06
CA TYR A 360 -0.77 -18.34 11.23
C TYR A 360 -1.06 -19.25 10.02
N ALA A 361 -1.47 -20.49 10.25
CA ALA A 361 -1.67 -21.48 9.19
C ALA A 361 -2.60 -21.00 8.06
N GLY A 362 -3.63 -20.20 8.39
CA GLY A 362 -4.56 -19.63 7.41
C GLY A 362 -3.94 -18.62 6.45
N ASN A 363 -2.77 -18.05 6.75
CA ASN A 363 -2.07 -17.10 5.87
C ASN A 363 -1.31 -17.80 4.72
N ILE A 364 -0.94 -19.08 4.87
CA ILE A 364 -0.06 -19.76 3.92
C ILE A 364 -0.65 -19.82 2.50
N PRO A 365 -1.93 -20.23 2.29
CA PRO A 365 -2.50 -20.26 0.95
C PRO A 365 -2.49 -18.88 0.27
N TYR A 366 -2.70 -17.82 1.05
CA TYR A 366 -2.61 -16.46 0.55
C TYR A 366 -1.18 -16.11 0.12
N TYR A 367 -0.17 -16.41 0.94
CA TYR A 367 1.24 -16.15 0.63
C TYR A 367 1.70 -16.90 -0.61
N GLU A 368 1.37 -18.19 -0.71
CA GLU A 368 1.69 -19.00 -1.89
C GLU A 368 1.05 -18.41 -3.16
N ASN A 369 -0.21 -17.98 -3.07
CA ASN A 369 -0.91 -17.37 -4.20
C ASN A 369 -0.27 -16.04 -4.64
N VAL A 370 -0.06 -15.09 -3.71
CA VAL A 370 0.50 -13.77 -4.09
C VAL A 370 1.96 -13.86 -4.53
N TRP A 371 2.73 -14.79 -3.98
CA TRP A 371 4.15 -14.96 -4.31
C TRP A 371 4.40 -15.76 -5.60
N ALA A 372 3.37 -16.38 -6.17
CA ALA A 372 3.39 -16.93 -7.53
C ALA A 372 3.35 -15.83 -8.60
N SER A 373 2.93 -14.60 -8.24
CA SER A 373 2.89 -13.48 -9.18
C SER A 373 4.30 -13.13 -9.70
N PRO A 374 4.44 -12.76 -11.00
CA PRO A 374 5.72 -12.34 -11.57
C PRO A 374 6.32 -11.15 -10.83
N ARG A 375 7.65 -11.04 -10.88
CA ARG A 375 8.43 -9.93 -10.31
C ARG A 375 9.46 -9.46 -11.31
N THR A 376 8.99 -8.95 -12.44
CA THR A 376 9.82 -8.57 -13.58
C THR A 376 10.18 -7.08 -13.58
N ILE A 377 9.40 -6.25 -12.88
CA ILE A 377 9.67 -4.80 -12.79
C ILE A 377 10.89 -4.54 -11.90
N ASN A 378 10.91 -5.15 -10.71
CA ASN A 378 12.02 -5.03 -9.74
C ASN A 378 12.20 -6.38 -9.00
N PRO A 379 12.95 -7.34 -9.56
CA PRO A 379 13.10 -8.67 -8.98
C PRO A 379 13.86 -8.63 -7.65
N ASP A 380 13.21 -9.07 -6.57
CA ASP A 380 13.81 -9.22 -5.23
C ASP A 380 14.83 -10.36 -5.13
N ARG A 381 15.54 -10.44 -4.00
CA ARG A 381 16.53 -11.48 -3.68
C ARG A 381 15.94 -12.87 -3.82
N LEU A 382 14.69 -13.10 -3.39
CA LEU A 382 14.06 -14.41 -3.50
C LEU A 382 13.88 -14.80 -4.97
N ALA A 383 13.31 -13.90 -5.79
CA ALA A 383 13.11 -14.09 -7.22
C ALA A 383 14.44 -14.35 -7.95
N ARG A 384 15.53 -13.68 -7.55
CA ARG A 384 16.88 -13.88 -8.11
C ARG A 384 17.57 -15.16 -7.64
N SER A 385 17.25 -15.65 -6.44
CA SER A 385 17.95 -16.79 -5.82
C SER A 385 17.49 -18.16 -6.32
N GLY A 386 16.25 -18.28 -6.83
CA GLY A 386 15.63 -19.57 -7.15
C GLY A 386 15.27 -20.43 -5.92
N ARG A 387 15.45 -19.92 -4.69
CA ARG A 387 15.03 -20.63 -3.47
C ARG A 387 13.52 -20.71 -3.38
N LYS A 388 13.02 -21.83 -2.85
CA LYS A 388 11.61 -21.96 -2.46
C LYS A 388 11.45 -21.51 -1.01
N PRO A 389 10.45 -20.68 -0.70
CA PRO A 389 10.17 -20.31 0.69
C PRO A 389 9.74 -21.55 1.50
N ALA A 390 10.13 -21.58 2.77
CA ALA A 390 9.68 -22.58 3.73
C ALA A 390 8.72 -21.94 4.72
N PHE A 391 7.56 -22.56 4.93
CA PHE A 391 6.53 -22.09 5.85
C PHE A 391 6.31 -23.10 6.98
N GLU A 392 6.13 -22.59 8.20
CA GLU A 392 5.61 -23.32 9.35
C GLU A 392 4.27 -22.68 9.73
N GLY A 393 3.18 -23.38 9.46
CA GLY A 393 1.82 -22.92 9.74
C GLY A 393 1.42 -23.22 11.17
N LEU A 394 1.17 -22.17 11.94
CA LEU A 394 0.83 -22.27 13.35
C LEU A 394 -0.68 -22.46 13.53
N VAL A 395 -1.06 -23.47 14.32
CA VAL A 395 -2.40 -23.68 14.87
C VAL A 395 -2.29 -23.69 16.39
N GLY A 396 -2.93 -22.74 17.08
CA GLY A 396 -2.83 -22.62 18.55
C GLY A 396 -1.55 -21.91 19.00
N ASN A 397 -0.62 -22.63 19.66
CA ASN A 397 0.61 -22.05 20.20
C ASN A 397 1.84 -22.84 19.73
N ARG A 398 3.01 -22.19 19.71
CA ARG A 398 4.30 -22.81 19.37
C ARG A 398 5.40 -22.33 20.30
N THR A 399 6.11 -23.28 20.92
CA THR A 399 7.29 -22.98 21.75
C THR A 399 8.58 -23.30 20.98
N LEU A 400 9.50 -22.34 20.95
CA LEU A 400 10.89 -22.50 20.50
C LEU A 400 11.79 -22.47 21.74
N THR A 401 12.68 -23.45 21.86
CA THR A 401 13.64 -23.53 22.96
C THR A 401 14.95 -24.17 22.50
N ASP A 402 16.05 -23.72 23.09
CA ASP A 402 17.35 -24.40 23.02
C ASP A 402 17.85 -24.83 24.41
N GLY A 403 16.95 -24.86 25.41
CA GLY A 403 17.28 -25.12 26.81
C GLY A 403 17.86 -23.93 27.58
N SER A 404 18.36 -22.89 26.91
CA SER A 404 18.86 -21.66 27.55
C SER A 404 17.86 -20.50 27.52
N ARG A 405 17.00 -20.49 26.49
CA ARG A 405 15.90 -19.54 26.30
C ARG A 405 14.66 -20.27 25.78
N GLU A 406 13.51 -19.78 26.19
CA GLU A 406 12.20 -20.17 25.67
C GLU A 406 11.53 -18.95 25.02
N VAL A 407 10.91 -19.16 23.86
CA VAL A 407 10.05 -18.20 23.16
C VAL A 407 8.72 -18.89 22.85
N VAL A 408 7.61 -18.30 23.28
CA VAL A 408 6.27 -18.84 23.05
C VAL A 408 5.51 -17.94 22.09
N ILE A 409 5.01 -18.51 21.01
CA ILE A 409 4.20 -17.84 19.99
C ILE A 409 2.75 -18.24 20.23
N TYR A 410 1.88 -17.27 20.42
CA TYR A 410 0.45 -17.48 20.66
C TYR A 410 -0.37 -16.96 19.50
N HIS A 411 -1.33 -17.75 19.02
CA HIS A 411 -2.41 -17.26 18.16
C HIS A 411 -3.52 -16.64 19.01
N TYR A 412 -3.88 -15.39 18.73
CA TYR A 412 -4.94 -14.67 19.43
C TYR A 412 -5.77 -13.83 18.42
N PRO A 413 -6.79 -14.40 17.77
CA PRO A 413 -7.57 -13.66 16.77
C PRO A 413 -8.25 -12.45 17.40
N ASN A 414 -8.31 -11.35 16.66
CA ASN A 414 -9.03 -10.14 17.06
C ASN A 414 -9.67 -9.50 15.81
N ASN A 415 -10.36 -8.37 15.98
CA ASN A 415 -11.03 -7.69 14.86
C ASN A 415 -10.07 -7.09 13.82
N HIS A 416 -8.79 -6.92 14.15
CA HIS A 416 -7.77 -6.40 13.23
C HIS A 416 -7.37 -7.44 12.20
N ASN A 417 -7.11 -8.68 12.62
CA ASN A 417 -6.81 -9.79 11.72
C ASN A 417 -7.12 -11.15 12.38
N ALA A 418 -7.66 -12.11 11.62
CA ALA A 418 -7.95 -13.44 12.16
C ALA A 418 -6.68 -14.23 12.54
N GLY A 419 -5.55 -13.90 11.93
CA GLY A 419 -4.28 -14.61 12.07
C GLY A 419 -3.28 -13.98 13.03
N MET A 420 -3.70 -13.06 13.90
CA MET A 420 -2.79 -12.35 14.82
C MET A 420 -1.98 -13.31 15.70
N LEU A 421 -0.64 -13.16 15.66
CA LEU A 421 0.30 -13.82 16.55
C LEU A 421 1.00 -12.81 17.47
N MET A 422 1.24 -13.22 18.71
CA MET A 422 2.10 -12.51 19.67
C MET A 422 3.22 -13.43 20.12
N VAL A 423 4.35 -12.85 20.51
CA VAL A 423 5.56 -13.59 20.87
C VAL A 423 5.96 -13.20 22.28
N PHE A 424 6.01 -14.17 23.19
CA PHE A 424 6.34 -13.96 24.58
C PHE A 424 7.67 -14.63 24.93
N LEU A 425 8.48 -13.93 25.72
CA LEU A 425 9.75 -14.40 26.26
C LEU A 425 9.60 -14.52 27.79
N PRO A 426 9.30 -15.72 28.33
CA PRO A 426 8.94 -15.88 29.74
C PRO A 426 10.04 -15.47 30.72
N LYS A 427 11.30 -15.77 30.40
CA LYS A 427 12.45 -15.43 31.26
C LYS A 427 12.66 -13.92 31.35
N GLU A 428 12.49 -13.21 30.24
CA GLU A 428 12.65 -11.77 30.14
C GLU A 428 11.37 -11.00 30.52
N LYS A 429 10.22 -11.68 30.60
CA LYS A 429 8.88 -11.09 30.74
C LYS A 429 8.58 -10.00 29.70
N ILE A 430 9.12 -10.21 28.49
CA ILE A 430 8.92 -9.35 27.32
C ILE A 430 7.88 -9.98 26.41
N LEU A 431 6.87 -9.21 26.04
CA LEU A 431 5.87 -9.60 25.05
C LEU A 431 5.94 -8.69 23.83
N ILE A 432 6.03 -9.29 22.65
CA ILE A 432 6.04 -8.61 21.35
C ILE A 432 4.66 -8.81 20.72
N GLU A 433 4.03 -7.70 20.36
CA GLU A 433 2.73 -7.66 19.67
C GLU A 433 2.82 -6.70 18.48
N ALA A 434 1.93 -6.84 17.49
CA ALA A 434 1.98 -6.03 16.28
C ALA A 434 1.06 -4.80 16.33
N ASP A 435 -0.20 -5.02 16.00
CA ASP A 435 -1.20 -3.97 15.78
C ASP A 435 -2.33 -4.02 16.80
N SER A 436 -2.10 -4.63 17.97
CA SER A 436 -3.07 -4.58 19.06
C SER A 436 -2.93 -3.32 19.89
N TYR A 437 -1.74 -2.72 19.96
CA TYR A 437 -1.56 -1.44 20.61
C TYR A 437 -0.50 -0.60 19.90
N THR A 438 -0.87 0.61 19.46
CA THR A 438 0.10 1.63 19.04
C THR A 438 0.13 2.70 20.11
N PRO A 439 1.12 2.69 21.01
CA PRO A 439 1.14 3.63 22.12
C PRO A 439 1.28 5.07 21.60
N PRO A 440 0.60 6.03 22.23
CA PRO A 440 0.79 7.43 21.89
C PRO A 440 2.22 7.89 22.27
N PRO A 441 2.66 9.04 21.72
CA PRO A 441 3.90 9.68 22.12
C PRO A 441 4.06 9.78 23.64
N PRO A 442 5.30 9.81 24.17
CA PRO A 442 5.54 9.98 25.59
C PRO A 442 4.79 11.21 26.15
N ASN A 443 4.17 11.05 27.32
CA ASN A 443 3.38 12.06 28.04
C ASN A 443 2.01 12.44 27.42
N GLU A 444 1.59 11.81 26.33
CA GLU A 444 0.21 11.92 25.88
C GLU A 444 -0.73 10.96 26.66
N PRO A 445 -2.03 11.29 26.79
CA PRO A 445 -2.98 10.41 27.47
C PRO A 445 -3.00 9.01 26.85
N PRO A 446 -3.02 7.93 27.65
CA PRO A 446 -3.11 6.58 27.12
C PRO A 446 -4.45 6.41 26.39
N GLY A 447 -4.42 5.76 25.24
CA GLY A 447 -5.60 5.55 24.41
C GLY A 447 -5.38 4.36 23.50
N GLY A 448 -6.46 3.78 22.99
CA GLY A 448 -6.37 2.60 22.15
C GLY A 448 -7.63 2.40 21.32
N LEU A 449 -7.70 1.26 20.65
CA LEU A 449 -8.82 0.83 19.83
C LEU A 449 -9.38 -0.48 20.39
N GLN A 450 -10.53 -0.95 19.88
CA GLN A 450 -11.21 -2.14 20.42
C GLN A 450 -10.31 -3.38 20.49
N PHE A 451 -9.41 -3.55 19.52
CA PHE A 451 -8.50 -4.69 19.48
C PHE A 451 -7.43 -4.68 20.59
N LEU A 452 -7.15 -3.53 21.23
CA LEU A 452 -6.33 -3.46 22.44
C LEU A 452 -7.00 -4.22 23.60
N VAL A 453 -8.32 -4.09 23.74
CA VAL A 453 -9.08 -4.79 24.78
C VAL A 453 -9.05 -6.29 24.52
N GLN A 454 -9.29 -6.72 23.28
CA GLN A 454 -9.26 -8.14 22.89
C GLN A 454 -7.87 -8.79 23.11
N PHE A 455 -6.80 -8.01 22.90
CA PHE A 455 -5.44 -8.40 23.22
C PHE A 455 -5.23 -8.57 24.72
N HIS A 456 -5.60 -7.57 25.53
CA HIS A 456 -5.51 -7.64 26.99
C HIS A 456 -6.28 -8.83 27.57
N ASP A 457 -7.54 -9.03 27.16
CA ASP A 457 -8.37 -10.16 27.59
C ASP A 457 -7.74 -11.52 27.23
N SER A 458 -6.97 -11.56 26.13
CA SER A 458 -6.24 -12.76 25.72
C SER A 458 -5.04 -13.02 26.62
N LEU A 459 -4.33 -11.99 27.07
CA LEU A 459 -3.24 -12.13 28.04
C LEU A 459 -3.76 -12.63 29.40
N GLU A 460 -4.88 -12.08 29.87
CA GLU A 460 -5.53 -12.52 31.12
C GLU A 460 -5.96 -13.99 31.03
N ARG A 461 -6.64 -14.36 29.94
CA ARG A 461 -7.10 -15.73 29.71
C ARG A 461 -5.95 -16.74 29.63
N LEU A 462 -4.82 -16.34 29.04
CA LEU A 462 -3.64 -17.19 28.89
C LEU A 462 -2.74 -17.19 30.14
N GLY A 463 -3.00 -16.32 31.11
CA GLY A 463 -2.21 -16.21 32.35
C GLY A 463 -0.76 -15.80 32.10
N ILE A 464 -0.52 -14.93 31.10
CA ILE A 464 0.82 -14.50 30.72
C ILE A 464 1.29 -13.38 31.65
N ASP A 465 2.41 -13.60 32.35
CA ASP A 465 3.03 -12.64 33.27
C ASP A 465 4.00 -11.71 32.53
N VAL A 466 3.53 -10.52 32.15
CA VAL A 466 4.25 -9.56 31.31
C VAL A 466 4.69 -8.33 32.12
N ASP A 467 5.97 -7.97 32.00
CA ASP A 467 6.49 -6.70 32.54
C ASP A 467 6.55 -5.63 31.44
N GLN A 468 7.07 -6.00 30.26
CA GLN A 468 7.30 -5.10 29.13
C GLN A 468 6.56 -5.57 27.88
N VAL A 469 5.89 -4.64 27.20
CA VAL A 469 5.28 -4.86 25.88
C VAL A 469 6.07 -4.10 24.83
N VAL A 470 6.37 -4.79 23.73
CA VAL A 470 7.12 -4.31 22.57
C VAL A 470 6.19 -4.35 21.36
N PRO A 471 5.44 -3.26 21.11
CA PRO A 471 4.67 -3.13 19.89
C PRO A 471 5.56 -3.09 18.65
N ILE A 472 5.07 -3.62 17.52
CA ILE A 472 5.73 -3.43 16.22
C ILE A 472 5.63 -1.96 15.78
N HIS A 473 4.56 -1.26 16.16
CA HIS A 473 4.37 0.17 15.88
C HIS A 473 4.46 1.04 17.14
N GLY A 474 5.14 2.17 17.04
CA GLY A 474 5.25 3.13 18.14
C GLY A 474 6.43 2.82 19.06
N ARG A 475 6.29 3.08 20.37
CA ARG A 475 7.36 2.93 21.39
C ARG A 475 7.16 1.68 22.23
N THR A 476 8.23 1.22 22.90
CA THR A 476 8.13 0.18 23.93
C THR A 476 7.45 0.74 25.19
N VAL A 477 6.67 -0.08 25.89
CA VAL A 477 5.86 0.32 27.06
C VAL A 477 5.89 -0.72 28.17
N THR A 478 5.53 -0.33 29.38
CA THR A 478 5.24 -1.28 30.47
C THR A 478 3.86 -1.91 30.29
N PHE A 479 3.64 -3.10 30.85
CA PHE A 479 2.30 -3.70 30.82
C PHE A 479 1.27 -2.87 31.63
N GLU A 480 1.71 -2.10 32.62
CA GLU A 480 0.85 -1.15 33.34
C GLU A 480 0.31 -0.03 32.42
N GLU A 481 1.13 0.49 31.51
CA GLU A 481 0.65 1.46 30.51
C GLU A 481 -0.43 0.86 29.60
N VAL A 482 -0.32 -0.43 29.27
CA VAL A 482 -1.35 -1.16 28.49
C VAL A 482 -2.65 -1.25 29.30
N ARG A 483 -2.59 -1.67 30.57
CA ARG A 483 -3.78 -1.72 31.46
C ARG A 483 -4.47 -0.36 31.55
N ARG A 484 -3.70 0.71 31.75
CA ARG A 484 -4.23 2.09 31.79
C ARG A 484 -4.87 2.51 30.46
N ALA A 485 -4.32 2.08 29.32
CA ALA A 485 -4.91 2.34 28.01
C ALA A 485 -6.23 1.58 27.81
N VAL A 486 -6.31 0.32 28.24
CA VAL A 486 -7.54 -0.49 28.25
C VAL A 486 -8.62 0.17 29.11
N GLU A 487 -8.28 0.58 30.33
CA GLU A 487 -9.21 1.28 31.23
C GLU A 487 -9.71 2.60 30.62
N THR A 488 -8.82 3.37 29.99
CA THR A 488 -9.17 4.65 29.37
C THR A 488 -10.09 4.45 28.18
N TYR A 489 -9.82 3.45 27.33
CA TYR A 489 -10.72 3.07 26.23
C TYR A 489 -12.08 2.60 26.76
N GLY A 490 -12.09 1.74 27.78
CA GLY A 490 -13.31 1.20 28.41
C GLY A 490 -14.22 2.28 29.01
N LYS A 491 -13.67 3.40 29.50
CA LYS A 491 -14.46 4.56 29.99
C LYS A 491 -15.07 5.38 28.85
N ASN A 492 -14.45 5.35 27.67
CA ASN A 492 -14.76 6.23 26.55
C ASN A 492 -15.62 5.58 25.47
N GLN A 493 -15.92 4.26 25.54
CA GLN A 493 -16.63 3.44 24.55
C GLN A 493 -17.35 4.24 23.46
N LEU A 494 -16.60 4.62 22.41
CA LEU A 494 -16.99 5.64 21.44
C LEU A 494 -18.17 5.21 20.53
N TRP A 495 -18.76 4.04 20.80
CA TRP A 495 -19.82 3.39 20.02
C TRP A 495 -20.98 2.86 20.88
N THR A 496 -20.89 2.87 22.21
CA THR A 496 -21.99 2.44 23.10
C THR A 496 -22.68 3.60 23.81
N LYS A 497 -22.23 4.84 23.58
CA LYS A 497 -22.91 6.07 24.02
C LYS A 497 -23.59 6.77 22.87
#